data_AF-A0A2D5GH06-F1
#
_entry.id   AF-A0A2D5GH06-F1
#
_cell.length_a   1.000
_cell.length_b   1.000
_cell.length_c   1.000
_cell.angle_alpha   90.00
_cell.angle_beta   90.00
_cell.angle_gamma   90.00
#
_symmetry.space_group_name_H-M   'P 1'
#
loop_
_entity.id
_entity.type
_entity.pdbx_description
1 polymer ?
#
loop_
_entity_poly.entity_id
_entity_poly.type
_entity_poly.pdbx_seq_one_letter_code
_entity_poly.pdbx_strand_id
1 'polypeptide(L)'
;MQSTSKFVFSPSQAALGCVFGGPLAAAYFIRHNFKALGQEQAVRKTVNIGSFIVIVVICMMPLLPKEFPSILLNLPAVIFVRYFIENKQFTKQQIEGDQALKFQSVNQVVGASVICLCISLALVFALALFLTFSAGAV
;
A
#
# COMPACT_ATOMS: atom_id res chain seq x y z
N MET A 1 -16.96 -20.56 -22.54
CA MET A 1 -16.88 -20.12 -21.12
C MET A 1 -16.35 -18.71 -21.10
N GLN A 2 -17.12 -17.72 -20.61
CA GLN A 2 -16.61 -16.37 -20.40
C GLN A 2 -15.65 -16.43 -19.20
N SER A 3 -14.34 -16.45 -19.45
CA SER A 3 -13.35 -16.26 -18.40
C SER A 3 -13.51 -14.82 -17.90
N THR A 4 -14.09 -14.62 -16.72
CA THR A 4 -14.18 -13.29 -16.11
C THR A 4 -12.78 -12.75 -15.90
N SER A 5 -12.42 -11.69 -16.63
CA SER A 5 -11.08 -11.10 -16.52
C SER A 5 -10.84 -10.59 -15.10
N LYS A 6 -9.62 -10.81 -14.60
CA LYS A 6 -9.18 -10.33 -13.28
C LYS A 6 -8.58 -8.94 -13.42
N PHE A 7 -9.08 -8.00 -12.63
CA PHE A 7 -8.52 -6.65 -12.56
C PHE A 7 -7.34 -6.61 -11.60
N VAL A 8 -6.19 -6.14 -12.08
CA VAL A 8 -4.92 -6.10 -11.34
C VAL A 8 -4.26 -4.72 -11.44
N PHE A 9 -3.40 -4.42 -10.48
CA PHE A 9 -2.62 -3.19 -10.48
C PHE A 9 -1.27 -3.43 -11.16
N SER A 10 -0.94 -2.59 -12.14
CA SER A 10 0.42 -2.57 -12.69
C SER A 10 1.45 -2.04 -11.68
N PRO A 11 2.75 -2.29 -11.90
CA PRO A 11 3.82 -1.76 -11.05
C PRO A 11 3.72 -0.24 -10.87
N SER A 12 3.48 0.51 -11.96
CA SER A 12 3.36 1.96 -11.91
C SER A 12 2.09 2.44 -11.21
N GLN A 13 0.95 1.78 -11.41
CA GLN A 13 -0.31 2.15 -10.73
C GLN A 13 -0.19 1.99 -9.21
N ALA A 14 0.33 0.85 -8.77
CA ALA A 14 0.53 0.59 -7.36
C ALA A 14 1.56 1.56 -6.76
N ALA A 15 2.69 1.78 -7.44
CA ALA A 15 3.73 2.69 -6.98
C ALA A 15 3.21 4.14 -6.83
N LEU A 16 2.47 4.64 -7.83
CA LEU A 16 1.86 5.97 -7.78
C LEU A 16 0.76 6.08 -6.71
N GLY A 17 -0.04 5.03 -6.53
CA GLY A 17 -1.03 5.00 -5.44
C GLY A 17 -0.38 5.08 -4.06
N CYS A 18 0.79 4.46 -3.88
CA CYS A 18 1.55 4.50 -2.62
C CYS A 18 2.08 5.89 -2.28
N VAL A 19 2.32 6.76 -3.26
CA VAL A 19 2.74 8.15 -3.01
C VAL A 19 1.74 8.87 -2.10
N PHE A 20 0.44 8.60 -2.31
CA PHE A 20 -0.64 9.23 -1.56
C PHE A 20 -1.14 8.38 -0.39
N GLY A 21 -1.28 7.07 -0.59
CA GLY A 21 -1.85 6.18 0.42
C GLY A 21 -0.83 5.50 1.35
N GLY A 22 0.47 5.79 1.17
CA GLY A 22 1.56 5.33 2.02
C GLY A 22 1.74 3.80 2.09
N PRO A 23 2.39 3.29 3.16
CA PRO A 23 2.65 1.86 3.36
C PRO A 23 1.38 1.01 3.43
N LEU A 24 0.25 1.58 3.86
CA LEU A 24 -1.02 0.86 3.89
C LEU A 24 -1.55 0.59 2.47
N ALA A 25 -1.45 1.57 1.57
CA ALA A 25 -1.79 1.37 0.16
C ALA A 25 -0.84 0.37 -0.52
N ALA A 26 0.45 0.39 -0.17
CA ALA A 26 1.42 -0.61 -0.64
C ALA A 26 0.97 -2.04 -0.31
N ALA A 27 0.63 -2.29 0.97
CA ALA A 27 0.12 -3.59 1.40
C ALA A 27 -1.18 -3.97 0.68
N TYR A 28 -2.09 -3.01 0.48
CA TYR A 28 -3.34 -3.23 -0.25
C TYR A 28 -3.11 -3.67 -1.70
N PHE A 29 -2.30 -2.93 -2.47
CA PHE A 29 -2.07 -3.23 -3.89
C PHE A 29 -1.34 -4.57 -4.09
N ILE A 30 -0.30 -4.82 -3.28
CA ILE A 30 0.44 -6.09 -3.32
C ILE A 30 -0.51 -7.25 -2.97
N ARG A 31 -1.32 -7.11 -1.93
CA ARG A 31 -2.29 -8.13 -1.52
C ARG A 31 -3.31 -8.42 -2.61
N HIS A 32 -3.85 -7.37 -3.24
CA HIS A 32 -4.85 -7.49 -4.30
C HIS A 32 -4.31 -8.29 -5.48
N ASN A 33 -3.08 -8.01 -5.90
CA ASN A 33 -2.44 -8.74 -6.98
C ASN A 33 -2.14 -10.20 -6.61
N PHE A 34 -1.70 -10.50 -5.38
CA PHE A 34 -1.52 -11.89 -4.94
C PHE A 34 -2.85 -12.67 -4.91
N LYS A 35 -3.95 -12.01 -4.57
CA LYS A 35 -5.28 -12.61 -4.66
C LYS A 35 -5.64 -12.95 -6.10
N ALA A 36 -5.31 -12.07 -7.06
CA ALA A 36 -5.53 -12.35 -8.48
C ALA A 36 -4.68 -13.54 -8.98
N LEU A 37 -3.47 -13.71 -8.44
CA LEU A 37 -2.59 -14.86 -8.69
C LEU A 37 -3.04 -16.16 -8.00
N GLY A 38 -4.06 -16.13 -7.13
CA GLY A 38 -4.50 -17.29 -6.34
C GLY A 38 -3.50 -17.71 -5.25
N GLN A 39 -2.56 -16.84 -4.89
CA GLN A 39 -1.49 -17.14 -3.93
C GLN A 39 -1.90 -16.79 -2.50
N GLU A 40 -2.81 -17.58 -1.91
CA GLU A 40 -3.39 -17.31 -0.59
C GLU A 40 -2.36 -17.21 0.55
N GLN A 41 -1.25 -17.95 0.47
CA GLN A 41 -0.17 -17.82 1.45
C GLN A 41 0.51 -16.43 1.37
N ALA A 42 0.73 -15.92 0.15
CA ALA A 42 1.32 -14.61 -0.07
C ALA A 42 0.34 -13.49 0.34
N VAL A 43 -0.96 -13.67 0.14
CA VAL A 43 -2.01 -12.76 0.64
C VAL A 43 -1.90 -12.60 2.16
N ARG A 44 -1.85 -13.71 2.91
CA ARG A 44 -1.73 -13.67 4.39
C ARG A 44 -0.42 -13.05 4.86
N LYS A 45 0.70 -13.43 4.22
CA LYS A 45 2.01 -12.82 4.51
C LYS A 45 1.99 -11.31 4.28
N THR A 46 1.38 -10.85 3.19
CA THR A 46 1.27 -9.42 2.88
C THR A 46 0.46 -8.67 3.93
N VAL A 47 -0.66 -9.24 4.39
CA VAL A 47 -1.44 -8.64 5.49
C VAL A 47 -0.60 -8.55 6.77
N ASN A 48 0.03 -9.65 7.18
CA ASN A 48 0.77 -9.69 8.44
C ASN A 48 1.98 -8.74 8.42
N ILE A 49 2.80 -8.82 7.38
CA ILE A 49 3.99 -7.97 7.21
C ILE A 49 3.59 -6.52 6.98
N GLY A 50 2.57 -6.27 6.14
CA GLY A 50 2.06 -4.93 5.86
C GLY A 50 1.54 -4.24 7.11
N SER A 51 0.71 -4.92 7.90
CA SER A 51 0.23 -4.39 9.18
C SER A 51 1.38 -4.10 10.14
N PHE A 52 2.37 -5.00 10.24
CA PHE A 52 3.55 -4.76 11.07
C PHE A 52 4.34 -3.52 10.62
N ILE A 53 4.60 -3.35 9.32
CA ILE A 53 5.29 -2.18 8.77
C ILE A 53 4.51 -0.90 9.06
N VAL A 54 3.18 -0.91 8.86
CA VAL A 54 2.34 0.27 9.15
C VAL A 54 2.44 0.66 10.63
N ILE A 55 2.37 -0.30 11.55
CA ILE A 55 2.53 -0.05 12.99
C ILE A 55 3.91 0.53 13.28
N VAL A 56 4.99 -0.08 12.76
CA VAL A 56 6.36 0.40 12.97
C VAL A 56 6.53 1.82 12.46
N VAL A 57 6.07 2.12 11.24
CA VAL A 57 6.16 3.47 10.66
C VAL A 57 5.43 4.48 11.55
N ILE A 58 4.20 4.19 11.95
CA ILE A 58 3.39 5.08 12.79
C ILE A 58 4.05 5.30 14.17
N CYS A 59 4.53 4.24 14.81
CA CYS A 59 5.22 4.33 16.11
C CYS A 59 6.57 5.05 16.03
N MET A 60 7.24 5.04 14.88
CA MET A 60 8.49 5.78 14.67
C MET A 60 8.27 7.26 14.34
N MET A 61 7.08 7.67 13.88
CA MET A 61 6.82 9.07 13.52
C MET A 61 7.16 10.09 14.63
N PRO A 62 6.83 9.87 15.91
CA PRO A 62 7.18 10.81 16.99
C PRO A 62 8.69 10.92 17.26
N LEU A 63 9.48 9.94 16.83
CA LEU A 63 10.93 9.91 17.02
C LEU A 63 11.67 10.66 15.91
N LEU A 64 10.99 11.02 14.82
CA LEU A 64 11.61 11.73 13.70
C LEU A 64 11.90 13.18 14.08
N PRO A 65 13.07 13.73 13.67
CA PRO A 65 13.35 15.16 13.78
C PRO A 65 12.29 15.99 13.06
N LYS A 66 11.99 17.20 13.56
CA LYS A 66 11.02 18.10 12.94
C LYS A 66 11.35 18.47 11.49
N GLU A 67 12.63 18.46 11.15
CA GLU A 67 13.17 18.79 9.82
C GLU A 67 13.31 17.56 8.91
N PHE A 68 12.82 16.38 9.34
CA PHE A 68 12.96 15.16 8.57
C PHE A 68 12.24 15.29 7.21
N PRO A 69 12.94 15.10 6.08
CA PRO A 69 12.32 15.26 4.77
C PRO A 69 11.24 14.19 4.52
N SER A 70 9.99 14.61 4.38
CA SER A 70 8.85 13.69 4.18
C SER A 70 9.00 12.81 2.94
N ILE A 71 9.74 13.28 1.92
CA ILE A 71 10.04 12.50 0.71
C ILE A 71 10.78 11.19 1.01
N LEU A 72 11.61 11.17 2.05
CA LEU A 72 12.38 9.99 2.45
C LEU A 72 11.52 8.91 3.10
N LEU A 73 10.32 9.24 3.60
CA LEU A 73 9.36 8.25 4.08
C LEU A 73 8.64 7.55 2.92
N ASN A 74 8.34 8.28 1.85
CA ASN A 74 7.51 7.77 0.76
C ASN A 74 8.33 7.15 -0.38
N LEU A 75 9.48 7.72 -0.71
CA LEU A 75 10.27 7.30 -1.88
C LEU A 75 10.73 5.83 -1.80
N PRO A 76 11.22 5.31 -0.65
CA PRO A 76 11.59 3.90 -0.54
C PRO A 76 10.40 2.97 -0.78
N ALA A 77 9.22 3.33 -0.26
CA ALA A 77 8.01 2.54 -0.44
C ALA A 77 7.59 2.49 -1.92
N VAL A 78 7.65 3.61 -2.64
CA VAL A 78 7.33 3.68 -4.07
C VAL A 78 8.27 2.80 -4.90
N ILE A 79 9.58 2.91 -4.66
CA ILE A 79 10.59 2.11 -5.35
C ILE A 79 10.39 0.63 -5.04
N PHE A 80 10.22 0.30 -3.76
CA PHE A 80 10.01 -1.07 -3.31
C PHE A 80 8.77 -1.69 -3.95
N VAL A 81 7.63 -1.01 -3.92
CA VAL A 81 6.37 -1.52 -4.47
C VAL A 81 6.48 -1.75 -5.97
N ARG A 82 7.05 -0.79 -6.71
CA ARG A 82 7.27 -0.96 -8.15
C ARG A 82 8.11 -2.20 -8.43
N TYR A 83 9.28 -2.27 -7.79
CA TYR A 83 10.22 -3.38 -7.95
C TYR A 83 9.59 -4.72 -7.55
N PHE A 84 8.89 -4.76 -6.42
CA PHE A 84 8.29 -5.98 -5.89
C PHE A 84 7.22 -6.53 -6.82
N ILE A 85 6.30 -5.68 -7.29
CA ILE A 85 5.21 -6.10 -8.18
C ILE A 85 5.77 -6.56 -9.53
N GLU A 86 6.73 -5.83 -10.08
CA GLU A 86 7.36 -6.16 -11.37
C GLU A 86 8.09 -7.50 -11.33
N ASN A 87 8.73 -7.84 -10.21
CA ASN A 87 9.53 -9.07 -10.07
C ASN A 87 8.77 -10.27 -9.47
N LYS A 88 7.70 -10.05 -8.70
CA LYS A 88 7.00 -11.11 -7.96
C LYS A 88 5.54 -11.30 -8.39
N GLN A 89 5.00 -10.40 -9.20
CA GLN A 89 3.58 -10.43 -9.56
C GLN A 89 3.37 -10.23 -11.06
N PHE A 90 3.16 -8.99 -11.50
CA PHE A 90 2.79 -8.66 -12.88
C PHE A 90 3.67 -7.54 -13.41
N THR A 91 4.26 -7.76 -14.57
CA THR A 91 4.80 -6.69 -15.42
C THR A 91 3.66 -6.04 -16.21
N LYS A 92 3.89 -4.83 -16.72
CA LYS A 92 2.92 -4.15 -17.59
C LYS A 92 2.63 -4.99 -18.85
N GLN A 93 3.67 -5.55 -19.45
CA GLN A 93 3.61 -6.36 -20.66
C GLN A 93 2.82 -7.65 -20.45
N GLN A 94 2.95 -8.30 -19.29
CA GLN A 94 2.14 -9.48 -18.94
C GLN A 94 0.65 -9.16 -18.87
N ILE A 95 0.28 -8.00 -18.32
CA ILE A 95 -1.12 -7.59 -18.22
C ILE A 95 -1.70 -7.25 -19.61
N GLU A 96 -0.90 -6.63 -20.48
CA GLU A 96 -1.32 -6.32 -21.86
C GLU A 96 -1.43 -7.56 -22.75
N GLY A 97 -0.56 -8.56 -22.54
CA GLY A 97 -0.50 -9.78 -23.33
C GLY A 97 -1.48 -10.88 -22.91
N ASP A 98 -2.09 -10.78 -21.73
CA ASP A 98 -3.00 -11.80 -21.20
C ASP A 98 -4.47 -11.35 -21.29
N GLN A 99 -5.29 -12.08 -22.05
CA GLN A 99 -6.73 -11.79 -22.20
C GLN A 99 -7.52 -11.96 -20.88
N ALA A 100 -6.99 -12.75 -19.94
CA ALA A 100 -7.58 -12.96 -18.62
C ALA A 100 -7.26 -11.83 -17.63
N LEU A 101 -6.35 -10.90 -17.97
CA LEU A 101 -5.96 -9.79 -17.10
C LEU A 101 -6.42 -8.45 -17.68
N LYS A 102 -6.78 -7.53 -16.79
CA LYS A 102 -7.09 -6.14 -17.13
C LYS A 102 -6.49 -5.21 -16.09
N PHE A 103 -6.02 -4.05 -16.53
CA PHE A 103 -5.60 -3.00 -15.61
C PHE A 103 -6.79 -2.49 -14.80
N GLN A 104 -6.56 -2.22 -13.52
CA GLN A 104 -7.48 -1.41 -12.72
C GLN A 104 -7.62 -0.01 -13.32
N SER A 105 -8.76 0.64 -13.08
CA SER A 105 -8.95 2.02 -13.51
C SER A 105 -8.20 3.01 -12.60
N VAL A 106 -7.89 4.20 -13.11
CA VAL A 106 -7.25 5.27 -12.32
C VAL A 106 -8.10 5.61 -11.09
N ASN A 107 -9.43 5.62 -11.22
CA ASN A 107 -10.34 5.90 -10.11
C ASN A 107 -10.23 4.86 -8.99
N GLN A 108 -9.99 3.59 -9.31
CA GLN A 108 -9.76 2.55 -8.31
C GLN A 108 -8.42 2.76 -7.58
N VAL A 109 -7.37 3.15 -8.31
CA VAL A 109 -6.06 3.48 -7.71
C VAL A 109 -6.21 4.68 -6.75
N VAL A 110 -6.81 5.77 -7.23
CA VAL A 110 -7.00 6.99 -6.43
C VAL A 110 -7.90 6.71 -5.22
N GLY A 111 -9.05 6.08 -5.44
CA GLY A 111 -10.01 5.76 -4.37
C GLY A 111 -9.39 4.88 -3.29
N ALA A 112 -8.70 3.80 -3.67
CA ALA A 112 -7.99 2.95 -2.71
C ALA A 112 -6.91 3.71 -1.94
N SER A 113 -6.16 4.58 -2.63
CA SER A 113 -5.10 5.39 -2.01
C SER A 113 -5.67 6.39 -1.00
N VAL A 114 -6.78 7.07 -1.33
CA VAL A 114 -7.47 8.00 -0.42
C VAL A 114 -8.03 7.28 0.79
N ILE A 115 -8.64 6.10 0.62
CA ILE A 115 -9.13 5.29 1.74
C ILE A 115 -7.98 4.90 2.66
N CYS A 116 -6.86 4.43 2.10
CA CYS A 116 -5.68 4.07 2.89
C CYS A 116 -5.08 5.29 3.61
N LEU A 117 -5.08 6.46 2.97
CA LEU A 117 -4.66 7.71 3.59
C LEU A 117 -5.57 8.07 4.78
N CYS A 118 -6.89 8.05 4.61
CA CYS A 118 -7.85 8.32 5.68
C CYS A 118 -7.66 7.38 6.87
N ILE A 119 -7.48 6.08 6.62
CA ILE A 119 -7.21 5.08 7.68
C ILE A 119 -5.88 5.41 8.39
N SER A 120 -4.83 5.72 7.63
CA SER A 120 -3.52 6.05 8.19
C SER A 120 -3.57 7.31 9.07
N LEU A 121 -4.27 8.35 8.62
CA LEU A 121 -4.50 9.57 9.38
C LEU A 121 -5.29 9.31 10.68
N ALA A 122 -6.34 8.48 10.61
CA ALA A 122 -7.10 8.09 11.79
C ALA A 122 -6.24 7.35 12.81
N LEU A 123 -5.36 6.43 12.37
CA LEU A 123 -4.43 5.71 13.26
C LEU A 123 -3.40 6.64 13.90
N VAL A 124 -2.81 7.56 13.13
CA VAL A 124 -1.86 8.56 13.65
C VAL A 124 -2.54 9.47 14.66
N PHE A 125 -3.76 9.94 14.38
CA PHE A 125 -4.54 10.77 15.29
C PHE A 125 -4.90 10.03 16.58
N ALA A 126 -5.33 8.77 16.48
CA ALA A 126 -5.61 7.93 17.65
C ALA A 126 -4.36 7.71 18.51
N LEU A 127 -3.20 7.47 17.90
CA LEU A 127 -1.93 7.36 18.63
C LEU A 127 -1.57 8.69 19.30
N ALA A 128 -1.73 9.81 18.61
CA ALA A 128 -1.44 11.13 19.18
C ALA A 128 -2.31 11.41 20.42
N LEU A 129 -3.62 11.14 20.34
CA LEU A 129 -4.54 11.28 21.48
C LEU A 129 -4.16 10.36 22.65
N PHE A 130 -3.79 9.12 22.36
CA PHE A 130 -3.35 8.17 23.37
C PHE A 130 -2.08 8.68 24.09
N LEU A 131 -1.11 9.20 23.35
CA LEU A 131 0.12 9.74 23.92
C LEU A 131 -0.14 10.99 24.77
N THR A 132 -0.95 11.94 24.30
CA THR A 132 -1.28 13.15 25.07
C THR A 132 -2.06 12.83 26.34
N PHE A 133 -3.01 11.90 26.28
CA PHE A 133 -3.74 11.40 27.45
C PHE A 133 -2.80 10.72 28.45
N SER A 134 -1.90 9.85 27.97
CA SER A 134 -0.93 9.15 28.83
C SER A 134 0.08 10.09 29.50
N ALA A 135 0.37 11.23 28.87
CA ALA A 135 1.26 12.26 29.40
C ALA A 135 0.55 13.25 30.35
N GLY A 136 -0.76 13.12 30.57
CA GLY A 136 -1.54 14.04 31.41
C GLY A 136 -1.70 15.45 30.79
N ALA A 137 -1.59 15.56 29.46
CA ALA A 137 -1.63 16.84 28.75
C ALA A 137 -3.05 17.27 28.32
N VAL A 138 -4.09 16.56 28.75
CA VAL A 138 -5.52 16.86 28.52
C VAL A 138 -6.31 16.49 29.76
#